data_AF-A0A853JA60-F1
#
_entry.id   AF-A0A853JA60-F1
#
_cell.length_a   1.000
_cell.length_b   1.000
_cell.length_c   1.000
_cell.angle_alpha   90.00
_cell.angle_beta   90.00
_cell.angle_gamma   90.00
#
_symmetry.space_group_name_H-M   'P 1'
#
loop_
_entity.id
_entity.type
_entity.pdbx_description
1 polymer ?
#
loop_
_entity_poly.entity_id
_entity_poly.type
_entity_poly.pdbx_seq_one_letter_code
_entity_poly.pdbx_strand_id
1 'polypeptide(L)'
;MMVKRARLWIGWILALAGAATVTAAEPLESAPEDLSEWSLHCFCISAIHTPHAAIGMDNNGVVLHRARSGVSREQLERDGIAVSDSQIALLRLLGVLEVDGDSLRTAIPVIGPEQLDQLRPRLRRLAEGLLPEIEPHVAAIRARLHDQGLSRSEYAVVFGYAVDGVLWEGLRERGAVPSTELSAEHPLWRGAFWALYPPRGNMAGVNEHRTGQAAMIFTWTRPTGRALNALQRSPALPAALRRLIAGDEPAPVVDASGRAWTLSDEGRMQVPVIHVRSDDPLHAPALGIATVIADALDGDGEMAEILASIPGLDRKQAMVVVAHEFIWDVMDLLGERGLVERPTVLDDSEAATDDLRSLLVIRMDSE
;
A
#
# COMPACT_ATOMS: atom_id res chain seq x y z
N MET A 1 -18.96 6.90 34.12
CA MET A 1 -17.48 6.74 34.02
C MET A 1 -17.16 6.13 32.66
N MET A 2 -16.83 6.98 31.67
CA MET A 2 -16.43 6.52 30.34
C MET A 2 -15.02 5.96 30.41
N VAL A 3 -14.89 4.66 30.18
CA VAL A 3 -13.60 3.99 29.99
C VAL A 3 -13.03 4.46 28.66
N LYS A 4 -12.06 5.37 28.70
CA LYS A 4 -11.22 5.70 27.54
C LYS A 4 -10.37 4.48 27.21
N ARG A 5 -10.83 3.65 26.26
CA ARG A 5 -9.99 2.60 25.67
C ARG A 5 -8.98 3.28 24.76
N ALA A 6 -7.69 3.15 25.08
CA ALA A 6 -6.61 3.45 24.16
C ALA A 6 -6.78 2.55 22.92
N ARG A 7 -7.13 3.15 21.78
CA ARG A 7 -7.16 2.46 20.49
C ARG A 7 -5.74 2.44 19.95
N LEU A 8 -5.11 1.27 19.92
CA LEU A 8 -3.95 1.00 19.07
C LEU A 8 -4.47 1.04 17.62
N TRP A 9 -4.23 2.15 16.92
CA TRP A 9 -4.49 2.26 15.49
C TRP A 9 -3.27 1.70 14.76
N ILE A 10 -3.44 0.53 14.14
CA ILE A 10 -2.49 0.00 13.16
C ILE A 10 -2.77 0.76 11.87
N GLY A 11 -1.80 1.55 11.41
CA GLY A 11 -1.89 2.22 10.12
C GLY A 11 -1.73 1.24 8.96
N TRP A 12 -2.09 1.73 7.78
CA TRP A 12 -2.16 1.10 6.47
C TRP A 12 -1.27 -0.15 6.31
N ILE A 13 -1.90 -1.31 6.15
CA ILE A 13 -1.23 -2.51 5.66
C ILE A 13 -1.63 -2.65 4.19
N LEU A 14 -0.80 -2.10 3.31
CA LEU A 14 -0.65 -2.65 1.97
C LEU A 14 0.40 -3.76 2.09
N ALA A 15 -0.04 -4.94 2.55
CA ALA A 15 0.82 -6.11 2.59
C ALA A 15 1.00 -6.61 1.16
N LEU A 16 2.11 -6.23 0.52
CA LEU A 16 2.62 -6.94 -0.63
C LEU A 16 3.25 -8.26 -0.13
N ALA A 17 2.46 -9.33 -0.10
CA ALA A 17 2.99 -10.67 -0.02
C ALA A 17 3.16 -11.20 -1.46
N GLY A 18 4.36 -11.05 -2.00
CA GLY A 18 4.76 -11.62 -3.29
C GLY A 18 6.12 -12.31 -3.19
N ALA A 19 6.18 -13.58 -3.53
CA ALA A 19 7.41 -14.30 -3.78
C ALA A 19 7.72 -14.24 -5.27
N ALA A 20 8.65 -13.38 -5.69
CA ALA A 20 9.44 -13.59 -6.90
C ALA A 20 10.65 -12.65 -6.89
N THR A 21 11.85 -13.21 -6.98
CA THR A 21 13.01 -12.52 -7.55
C THR A 21 12.79 -12.45 -9.05
N VAL A 22 12.71 -11.27 -9.66
CA VAL A 22 12.69 -11.15 -11.12
C VAL A 22 13.66 -10.07 -11.58
N THR A 23 14.78 -10.54 -12.14
CA THR A 23 15.58 -9.84 -13.13
C THR A 23 14.77 -9.67 -14.42
N ALA A 24 14.92 -8.52 -15.08
CA ALA A 24 14.52 -8.19 -16.47
C ALA A 24 13.46 -9.09 -17.15
N ALA A 25 12.31 -8.49 -17.47
CA ALA A 25 11.17 -9.05 -18.22
C ALA A 25 11.49 -10.27 -19.11
N GLU A 26 11.23 -11.46 -18.57
CA GLU A 26 11.12 -12.68 -19.36
C GLU A 26 9.78 -12.70 -20.14
N PRO A 27 9.67 -13.50 -21.23
CA PRO A 27 8.46 -13.59 -22.04
C PRO A 27 7.25 -13.98 -21.18
N LEU A 28 6.03 -13.62 -21.60
CA LEU A 28 4.77 -14.07 -20.99
C LEU A 28 4.71 -15.61 -20.93
N GLU A 29 5.35 -16.20 -19.92
CA GLU A 29 5.02 -17.51 -19.39
C GLU A 29 3.53 -17.48 -19.06
N SER A 30 2.80 -18.54 -19.43
CA SER A 30 1.38 -18.65 -19.12
C SER A 30 1.18 -18.36 -17.64
N ALA A 31 0.29 -17.41 -17.30
CA ALA A 31 0.06 -17.00 -15.92
C ALA A 31 -0.10 -18.23 -15.00
N PRO A 32 0.56 -18.26 -13.83
CA PRO A 32 0.54 -19.42 -12.95
C PRO A 32 -0.89 -19.87 -12.63
N GLU A 33 -1.13 -21.17 -12.60
CA GLU A 33 -2.44 -21.73 -12.25
C GLU A 33 -2.69 -21.79 -10.73
N ASP A 34 -1.97 -20.99 -9.96
CA ASP A 34 -2.02 -20.87 -8.52
C ASP A 34 -2.04 -19.39 -8.13
N LEU A 35 -3.13 -18.90 -7.52
CA LEU A 35 -3.22 -17.49 -7.11
C LEU A 35 -2.24 -17.12 -5.99
N SER A 36 -1.62 -18.07 -5.30
CA SER A 36 -0.57 -17.78 -4.31
C SER A 36 0.74 -17.30 -4.96
N GLU A 37 0.91 -17.56 -6.27
CA GLU A 37 2.02 -17.06 -7.08
C GLU A 37 1.73 -15.70 -7.73
N TRP A 38 0.49 -15.21 -7.59
CA TRP A 38 0.08 -13.90 -8.10
C TRP A 38 0.38 -12.81 -7.07
N SER A 39 0.39 -11.56 -7.51
CA SER A 39 0.49 -10.44 -6.58
C SER A 39 -0.84 -10.30 -5.83
N LEU A 40 -0.81 -10.53 -4.53
CA LEU A 40 -1.97 -10.39 -3.65
C LEU A 40 -1.93 -9.02 -2.96
N HIS A 41 -3.02 -8.27 -3.06
CA HIS A 41 -3.13 -6.92 -2.53
C HIS A 41 -4.37 -6.75 -1.67
N CYS A 42 -4.32 -5.81 -0.72
CA CYS A 42 -5.42 -5.55 0.19
C CYS A 42 -5.49 -4.07 0.58
N PHE A 43 -6.71 -3.52 0.54
CA PHE A 43 -7.10 -2.28 1.18
C PHE A 43 -7.97 -2.64 2.37
N CYS A 44 -7.35 -2.83 3.54
CA CYS A 44 -8.01 -3.45 4.70
C CYS A 44 -7.39 -3.00 6.03
N ILE A 45 -7.38 -1.69 6.26
CA ILE A 45 -6.65 -1.01 7.36
C ILE A 45 -6.92 -1.63 8.74
N SER A 46 -8.18 -1.96 9.04
CA SER A 46 -8.58 -2.48 10.35
C SER A 46 -8.59 -4.01 10.44
N ALA A 47 -7.96 -4.71 9.49
CA ALA A 47 -7.94 -6.17 9.48
C ALA A 47 -7.22 -6.76 10.70
N ILE A 48 -7.81 -7.81 11.26
CA ILE A 48 -7.17 -8.70 12.24
C ILE A 48 -6.43 -9.82 11.50
N HIS A 49 -7.08 -10.40 10.49
CA HIS A 49 -6.52 -11.44 9.63
C HIS A 49 -6.90 -11.18 8.17
N THR A 50 -5.89 -11.02 7.33
CA THR A 50 -6.08 -10.85 5.88
C THR A 50 -6.02 -12.20 5.17
N PRO A 51 -6.64 -12.32 3.97
CA PRO A 51 -6.64 -13.59 3.23
C PRO A 51 -5.28 -14.10 2.75
N HIS A 52 -4.23 -13.27 2.69
CA HIS A 52 -2.92 -13.61 2.11
C HIS A 52 -2.38 -14.96 2.57
N ALA A 53 -2.31 -15.19 3.88
CA ALA A 53 -1.75 -16.41 4.43
C ALA A 53 -2.59 -17.64 4.08
N ALA A 54 -3.92 -17.51 4.09
CA ALA A 54 -4.81 -18.62 3.75
C ALA A 54 -4.72 -19.00 2.28
N ILE A 55 -4.54 -18.04 1.37
CA ILE A 55 -4.36 -18.33 -0.06
C ILE A 55 -3.09 -19.13 -0.31
N GLY A 56 -2.01 -18.85 0.42
CA GLY A 56 -0.74 -19.59 0.34
C GLY A 56 -0.69 -20.91 1.13
N MET A 57 -1.78 -21.33 1.78
CA MET A 57 -1.84 -22.62 2.49
C MET A 57 -2.26 -23.75 1.56
N ASP A 58 -1.59 -24.90 1.70
CA ASP A 58 -1.86 -26.13 0.95
C ASP A 58 -1.99 -25.86 -0.56
N ASN A 59 -3.11 -26.21 -1.17
CA ASN A 59 -3.43 -25.94 -2.58
C ASN A 59 -4.56 -24.89 -2.74
N ASN A 60 -4.78 -24.02 -1.75
CA ASN A 60 -5.88 -23.06 -1.77
C ASN A 60 -5.81 -22.10 -2.96
N GLY A 61 -4.62 -21.62 -3.33
CA GLY A 61 -4.44 -20.76 -4.49
C GLY A 61 -4.78 -21.45 -5.82
N VAL A 62 -4.51 -22.75 -5.97
CA VAL A 62 -4.94 -23.56 -7.12
C VAL A 62 -6.46 -23.70 -7.16
N VAL A 63 -7.09 -24.01 -6.03
CA VAL A 63 -8.55 -24.10 -5.92
C VAL A 63 -9.21 -22.78 -6.34
N LEU A 64 -8.72 -21.64 -5.83
CA LEU A 64 -9.24 -20.32 -6.19
C LEU A 64 -8.96 -19.95 -7.66
N HIS A 65 -7.83 -20.37 -8.23
CA HIS A 65 -7.54 -20.15 -9.64
C HIS A 65 -8.54 -20.91 -10.54
N ARG A 66 -8.84 -22.16 -10.21
CA ARG A 66 -9.81 -22.98 -10.95
C ARG A 66 -11.25 -22.51 -10.75
N ALA A 67 -11.58 -21.99 -9.57
CA ALA A 67 -12.93 -21.53 -9.23
C ALA A 67 -13.27 -20.11 -9.73
N ARG A 68 -12.42 -19.43 -10.52
CA ARG A 68 -12.65 -18.04 -10.99
C ARG A 68 -14.01 -17.81 -11.65
N SER A 69 -14.51 -18.79 -12.41
CA SER A 69 -15.79 -18.70 -13.12
C SER A 69 -16.86 -19.64 -12.56
N GLY A 70 -16.61 -20.25 -11.40
CA GLY A 70 -17.43 -21.32 -10.85
C GLY A 70 -16.93 -22.71 -11.26
N VAL A 71 -16.83 -23.63 -10.30
CA VAL A 71 -16.44 -25.03 -10.53
C VAL A 71 -17.12 -25.92 -9.49
N SER A 72 -17.53 -27.13 -9.86
CA SER A 72 -18.08 -28.09 -8.88
C SER A 72 -16.97 -28.83 -8.14
N ARG A 73 -17.27 -29.34 -6.94
CA ARG A 73 -16.33 -30.19 -6.19
C ARG A 73 -15.95 -31.44 -6.98
N GLU A 74 -16.95 -32.08 -7.61
CA GLU A 74 -16.73 -33.27 -8.45
C GLU A 74 -15.77 -32.97 -9.62
N GLN A 75 -15.85 -31.77 -10.19
CA GLN A 75 -14.94 -31.37 -11.26
C GLN A 75 -13.52 -31.16 -10.76
N LEU A 76 -13.34 -30.51 -9.60
CA LEU A 76 -12.01 -30.40 -8.97
C LEU A 76 -11.42 -31.78 -8.66
N GLU A 77 -12.22 -32.72 -8.16
CA GLU A 77 -11.78 -34.10 -7.91
C GLU A 77 -11.36 -34.81 -9.21
N ARG A 78 -12.13 -34.67 -10.29
CA ARG A 78 -11.77 -35.20 -11.63
C ARG A 78 -10.47 -34.60 -12.15
N ASP A 79 -10.21 -33.33 -11.85
CA ASP A 79 -8.98 -32.63 -12.22
C ASP A 79 -7.81 -32.93 -11.25
N GLY A 80 -8.00 -33.82 -10.27
CA GLY A 80 -6.97 -34.21 -9.30
C GLY A 80 -6.71 -33.18 -8.20
N ILE A 81 -7.60 -32.21 -8.03
CA ILE A 81 -7.48 -31.12 -7.05
C ILE A 81 -8.35 -31.47 -5.83
N ALA A 82 -7.70 -32.02 -4.80
CA ALA A 82 -8.37 -32.29 -3.54
C ALA A 82 -8.78 -30.99 -2.85
N VAL A 83 -10.02 -30.93 -2.35
CA VAL A 83 -10.52 -29.81 -1.55
C VAL A 83 -11.25 -30.34 -0.31
N SER A 84 -10.77 -29.93 0.86
CA SER A 84 -11.38 -30.32 2.15
C SER A 84 -12.45 -29.32 2.60
N ASP A 85 -13.37 -29.77 3.46
CA ASP A 85 -14.38 -28.90 4.06
C ASP A 85 -13.75 -27.82 4.94
N SER A 86 -12.61 -28.10 5.58
CA SER A 86 -11.89 -27.11 6.39
C SER A 86 -11.29 -25.99 5.54
N GLN A 87 -10.76 -26.30 4.36
CA GLN A 87 -10.30 -25.28 3.40
C GLN A 87 -11.46 -24.40 2.94
N ILE A 88 -12.58 -25.01 2.55
CA ILE A 88 -13.77 -24.26 2.11
C ILE A 88 -14.30 -23.38 3.25
N ALA A 89 -14.38 -23.90 4.47
CA ALA A 89 -14.82 -23.11 5.63
C ALA A 89 -13.91 -21.90 5.90
N LEU A 90 -12.59 -22.08 5.83
CA LEU A 90 -11.61 -20.99 6.00
C LEU A 90 -11.74 -19.93 4.90
N LEU A 91 -11.77 -20.34 3.64
CA LEU A 91 -11.83 -19.43 2.49
C LEU A 91 -13.17 -18.66 2.45
N ARG A 92 -14.28 -19.30 2.84
CA ARG A 92 -15.57 -18.64 3.02
C ARG A 92 -15.57 -17.65 4.19
N LEU A 93 -15.00 -18.02 5.33
CA LEU A 93 -14.86 -17.14 6.49
C LEU A 93 -14.05 -15.88 6.15
N LEU A 94 -13.04 -16.04 5.29
CA LEU A 94 -12.24 -14.94 4.77
C LEU A 94 -12.87 -14.23 3.58
N GLY A 95 -14.07 -14.62 3.13
CA GLY A 95 -14.78 -13.94 2.04
C GLY A 95 -14.08 -14.02 0.68
N VAL A 96 -13.16 -14.97 0.47
CA VAL A 96 -12.46 -15.15 -0.81
C VAL A 96 -13.03 -16.28 -1.67
N LEU A 97 -13.94 -17.06 -1.10
CA LEU A 97 -14.68 -18.12 -1.79
C LEU A 97 -16.16 -18.03 -1.46
N GLU A 98 -16.98 -18.06 -2.50
CA GLU A 98 -18.43 -18.25 -2.43
C GLU A 98 -18.78 -19.72 -2.72
N VAL A 99 -19.86 -20.17 -2.09
CA VAL A 99 -20.39 -21.52 -2.28
C VAL A 99 -21.89 -21.45 -2.50
N ASP A 100 -22.34 -21.93 -3.65
CA ASP A 100 -23.74 -22.08 -4.01
C ASP A 100 -24.03 -23.53 -4.40
N GLY A 101 -24.73 -24.25 -3.52
CA GLY A 101 -24.88 -25.70 -3.64
C GLY A 101 -23.53 -26.41 -3.68
N ASP A 102 -23.24 -27.08 -4.80
CA ASP A 102 -21.96 -27.77 -5.06
C ASP A 102 -20.95 -26.91 -5.83
N SER A 103 -21.33 -25.71 -6.27
CA SER A 103 -20.48 -24.80 -7.03
C SER A 103 -19.64 -23.92 -6.10
N LEU A 104 -18.32 -23.94 -6.30
CA LEU A 104 -17.35 -23.08 -5.66
C LEU A 104 -16.97 -21.95 -6.62
N ARG A 105 -16.98 -20.70 -6.15
CA ARG A 105 -16.61 -19.53 -6.96
C ARG A 105 -15.66 -18.62 -6.19
N THR A 106 -14.58 -18.20 -6.83
CA THR A 106 -13.67 -17.20 -6.25
C THR A 106 -14.38 -15.85 -6.13
N ALA A 107 -14.35 -15.28 -4.94
CA ALA A 107 -15.12 -14.09 -4.57
C ALA A 107 -14.30 -12.79 -4.63
N ILE A 108 -12.99 -12.91 -4.88
CA ILE A 108 -12.09 -11.77 -5.08
C ILE A 108 -11.83 -11.54 -6.57
N PRO A 109 -11.51 -10.31 -6.98
CA PRO A 109 -11.08 -10.04 -8.34
C PRO A 109 -9.76 -10.75 -8.63
N VAL A 110 -9.69 -11.35 -9.81
CA VAL A 110 -8.48 -11.91 -10.37
C VAL A 110 -8.22 -11.24 -11.71
N ILE A 111 -7.19 -10.41 -11.75
CA ILE A 111 -6.89 -9.53 -12.89
C ILE A 111 -5.65 -10.07 -13.57
N GLY A 112 -5.86 -10.77 -14.68
CA GLY A 112 -4.79 -11.45 -15.42
C GLY A 112 -4.17 -10.59 -16.53
N PRO A 113 -3.24 -11.19 -17.31
CA PRO A 113 -2.52 -10.48 -18.35
C PRO A 113 -3.43 -9.79 -19.36
N GLU A 114 -4.47 -10.47 -19.84
CA GLU A 114 -5.39 -9.91 -20.85
C GLU A 114 -6.07 -8.62 -20.37
N GLN A 115 -6.49 -8.57 -19.11
CA GLN A 115 -7.07 -7.36 -18.53
C GLN A 115 -6.02 -6.28 -18.31
N LEU A 116 -4.83 -6.63 -17.82
CA LEU A 116 -3.77 -5.64 -17.54
C LEU A 116 -3.18 -5.05 -18.82
N ASP A 117 -3.05 -5.83 -19.89
CA ASP A 117 -2.56 -5.38 -21.19
C ASP A 117 -3.48 -4.30 -21.80
N GLN A 118 -4.77 -4.33 -21.45
CA GLN A 118 -5.73 -3.30 -21.83
C GLN A 118 -5.75 -2.13 -20.84
N LEU A 119 -5.66 -2.43 -19.53
CA LEU A 119 -5.80 -1.45 -18.46
C LEU A 119 -4.58 -0.52 -18.34
N ARG A 120 -3.38 -1.09 -18.21
CA ARG A 120 -2.16 -0.34 -17.88
C ARG A 120 -1.82 0.73 -18.93
N PRO A 121 -1.88 0.49 -20.25
CA PRO A 121 -1.61 1.53 -21.23
C PRO A 121 -2.60 2.71 -21.18
N ARG A 122 -3.85 2.47 -20.78
CA ARG A 122 -4.85 3.54 -20.60
C ARG A 122 -4.55 4.36 -19.36
N LEU A 123 -4.30 3.71 -18.23
CA LEU A 123 -3.93 4.35 -16.97
C LEU A 123 -2.66 5.20 -17.14
N ARG A 124 -1.63 4.65 -17.79
CA ARG A 124 -0.40 5.39 -18.04
C ARG A 124 -0.61 6.65 -18.87
N ARG A 125 -1.41 6.61 -19.94
CA ARG A 125 -1.72 7.82 -20.73
C ARG A 125 -2.45 8.89 -19.91
N LEU A 126 -3.37 8.48 -19.04
CA LEU A 126 -4.05 9.40 -18.13
C LEU A 126 -3.05 10.01 -17.14
N ALA A 127 -2.15 9.21 -16.57
CA ALA A 127 -1.10 9.67 -15.66
C ALA A 127 -0.12 10.64 -16.35
N GLU A 128 0.27 10.38 -17.59
CA GLU A 128 1.09 11.28 -18.42
C GLU A 128 0.44 12.66 -18.58
N GLY A 129 -0.89 12.70 -18.75
CA GLY A 129 -1.67 13.92 -18.85
C GLY A 129 -1.68 14.77 -17.58
N LEU A 130 -1.53 14.16 -16.40
CA LEU A 130 -1.54 14.87 -15.11
C LEU A 130 -0.18 15.48 -14.74
N LEU A 131 0.91 15.02 -15.36
CA LEU A 131 2.25 15.44 -14.96
C LEU A 131 2.45 16.96 -14.93
N PRO A 132 2.02 17.74 -15.95
CA PRO A 132 2.19 19.20 -15.91
C PRO A 132 1.59 19.88 -14.68
N GLU A 133 0.56 19.29 -14.08
CA GLU A 133 -0.08 19.79 -12.84
C GLU A 133 0.63 19.27 -11.57
N ILE A 134 1.20 18.07 -11.62
CA ILE A 134 1.94 17.46 -10.50
C ILE A 134 3.35 18.05 -10.34
N GLU A 135 4.03 18.36 -11.44
CA GLU A 135 5.43 18.80 -11.48
C GLU A 135 5.76 20.00 -10.57
N PRO A 136 4.96 21.09 -10.56
CA PRO A 136 5.24 22.24 -9.70
C PRO A 136 5.21 21.88 -8.21
N HIS A 137 4.33 20.94 -7.81
CA HIS A 137 4.23 20.48 -6.44
C HIS A 137 5.44 19.63 -6.04
N VAL A 138 5.86 18.72 -6.92
CA VAL A 138 7.10 17.93 -6.71
C VAL A 138 8.30 18.86 -6.57
N ALA A 139 8.45 19.85 -7.46
CA ALA A 139 9.54 20.82 -7.40
C ALA A 139 9.56 21.60 -6.07
N ALA A 140 8.39 21.99 -5.55
CA ALA A 140 8.27 22.66 -4.25
C ALA A 140 8.72 21.77 -3.08
N ILE A 141 8.33 20.48 -3.08
CA ILE A 141 8.76 19.50 -2.09
C ILE A 141 10.29 19.35 -2.12
N ARG A 142 10.87 19.19 -3.32
CA ARG A 142 12.32 19.02 -3.50
C ARG A 142 13.11 20.22 -3.00
N ALA A 143 12.70 21.43 -3.40
CA ALA A 143 13.34 22.66 -2.93
C ALA A 143 13.31 22.75 -1.40
N ARG A 144 12.18 22.43 -0.78
CA ARG A 144 12.05 22.45 0.68
C ARG A 144 12.93 21.42 1.37
N LEU A 145 12.97 20.18 0.86
CA LEU A 145 13.83 19.14 1.42
C LEU A 145 15.32 19.47 1.23
N HIS A 146 15.68 20.08 0.11
CA HIS A 146 17.04 20.55 -0.13
C HIS A 146 17.48 21.59 0.90
N ASP A 147 16.65 22.61 1.14
CA ASP A 147 16.91 23.65 2.14
C ASP A 147 17.05 23.08 3.58
N GLN A 148 16.39 21.96 3.86
CA GLN A 148 16.47 21.25 5.14
C GLN A 148 17.65 20.27 5.22
N GLY A 149 18.40 20.05 4.14
CA GLY A 149 19.44 19.01 4.07
C GLY A 149 18.90 17.58 4.00
N LEU A 150 17.63 17.43 3.61
CA LEU A 150 16.87 16.17 3.59
C LEU A 150 16.52 15.69 2.17
N SER A 151 17.29 16.12 1.15
CA SER A 151 17.03 15.77 -0.27
C SER A 151 16.91 14.25 -0.52
N ARG A 152 17.55 13.41 0.31
CA ARG A 152 17.46 11.95 0.20
C ARG A 152 16.05 11.42 0.47
N SER A 153 15.20 12.18 1.17
CA SER A 153 13.84 11.79 1.55
C SER A 153 12.77 12.17 0.52
N GLU A 154 13.14 12.69 -0.65
CA GLU A 154 12.21 13.10 -1.71
C GLU A 154 11.20 11.99 -2.06
N TYR A 155 11.69 10.77 -2.29
CA TYR A 155 10.83 9.63 -2.60
C TYR A 155 9.85 9.32 -1.46
N ALA A 156 10.31 9.31 -0.20
CA ALA A 156 9.45 9.00 0.94
C ALA A 156 8.36 10.07 1.18
N VAL A 157 8.64 11.33 0.85
CA VAL A 157 7.63 12.39 0.94
C VAL A 157 6.64 12.33 -0.22
N VAL A 158 7.11 12.17 -1.46
CA VAL A 158 6.21 12.14 -2.63
C VAL A 158 5.41 10.84 -2.64
N PHE A 159 6.06 9.68 -2.63
CA PHE A 159 5.35 8.40 -2.61
C PHE A 159 4.69 8.16 -1.24
N GLY A 160 5.49 8.13 -0.17
CA GLY A 160 5.03 7.63 1.12
C GLY A 160 4.02 8.54 1.82
N TYR A 161 4.14 9.85 1.65
CA TYR A 161 3.24 10.81 2.28
C TYR A 161 2.17 11.36 1.33
N ALA A 162 2.54 11.89 0.16
CA ALA A 162 1.55 12.51 -0.73
C ALA A 162 0.67 11.47 -1.43
N VAL A 163 1.29 10.49 -2.10
CA VAL A 163 0.60 9.59 -3.03
C VAL A 163 0.00 8.36 -2.33
N ASP A 164 0.66 7.78 -1.33
CA ASP A 164 0.14 6.62 -0.58
C ASP A 164 -0.35 6.99 0.84
N GLY A 165 -0.37 8.27 1.18
CA GLY A 165 -0.92 8.79 2.43
C GLY A 165 -2.12 9.71 2.18
N VAL A 166 -1.84 10.96 1.79
CA VAL A 166 -2.85 12.03 1.62
C VAL A 166 -3.89 11.67 0.55
N LEU A 167 -3.50 11.02 -0.54
CA LEU A 167 -4.43 10.58 -1.59
C LEU A 167 -5.52 9.65 -1.05
N TRP A 168 -5.15 8.60 -0.31
CA TRP A 168 -6.13 7.66 0.24
C TRP A 168 -7.06 8.31 1.26
N GLU A 169 -6.55 9.28 2.03
CA GLU A 169 -7.38 10.09 2.93
C GLU A 169 -8.40 10.92 2.13
N GLY A 170 -7.96 11.61 1.07
CA GLY A 170 -8.85 12.38 0.19
C GLY A 170 -9.91 11.51 -0.50
N LEU A 171 -9.54 10.34 -1.02
CA LEU A 171 -10.48 9.39 -1.62
C LEU A 171 -11.50 8.86 -0.60
N ARG A 172 -11.09 8.65 0.65
CA ARG A 172 -11.97 8.24 1.74
C ARG A 172 -12.95 9.33 2.14
N GLU A 173 -12.50 10.58 2.23
CA GLU A 173 -13.36 11.74 2.54
C GLU A 173 -14.43 11.97 1.46
N ARG A 174 -14.10 11.69 0.19
CA ARG A 174 -15.04 11.67 -0.93
C ARG A 174 -16.01 10.49 -0.90
N GLY A 175 -15.78 9.50 -0.04
CA GLY A 175 -16.53 8.26 0.00
C GLY A 175 -16.29 7.34 -1.21
N ALA A 176 -15.20 7.55 -1.95
CA ALA A 176 -14.86 6.85 -3.19
C ALA A 176 -14.29 5.44 -2.97
N VAL A 177 -13.82 5.13 -1.76
CA VAL A 177 -13.23 3.82 -1.39
C VAL A 177 -14.12 3.05 -0.39
N PRO A 178 -14.00 1.70 -0.31
CA PRO A 178 -14.81 0.91 0.60
C PRO A 178 -14.45 1.18 2.06
N SER A 179 -15.40 0.97 2.97
CA SER A 179 -15.10 1.00 4.40
C SER A 179 -14.24 -0.20 4.79
N THR A 180 -13.23 0.04 5.63
CA THR A 180 -12.39 -1.01 6.22
C THR A 180 -12.79 -1.33 7.66
N GLU A 181 -13.84 -0.69 8.18
CA GLU A 181 -14.31 -0.93 9.56
C GLU A 181 -14.95 -2.31 9.68
N LEU A 182 -14.44 -3.12 10.59
CA LEU A 182 -14.95 -4.46 10.87
C LEU A 182 -16.43 -4.42 11.29
N SER A 183 -17.17 -5.47 10.92
CA SER A 183 -18.58 -5.65 11.27
C SER A 183 -18.87 -7.08 11.68
N ALA A 184 -20.11 -7.38 12.06
CA ALA A 184 -20.52 -8.75 12.38
C ALA A 184 -20.40 -9.68 11.15
N GLU A 185 -20.67 -9.13 9.96
CA GLU A 185 -20.57 -9.81 8.66
C GLU A 185 -19.12 -9.97 8.20
N HIS A 186 -18.25 -9.04 8.60
CA HIS A 186 -16.84 -9.00 8.25
C HIS A 186 -15.96 -8.88 9.51
N PRO A 187 -15.89 -9.94 10.34
CA PRO A 187 -15.27 -9.87 11.66
C PRO A 187 -13.74 -9.92 11.63
N LEU A 188 -13.14 -10.41 10.54
CA LEU A 188 -11.69 -10.61 10.43
C LEU A 188 -10.99 -9.53 9.61
N TRP A 189 -11.63 -9.08 8.54
CA TRP A 189 -11.16 -8.00 7.67
C TRP A 189 -12.33 -7.47 6.85
N ARG A 190 -12.20 -6.23 6.37
CA ARG A 190 -13.14 -5.60 5.45
C ARG A 190 -12.39 -4.65 4.51
N GLY A 191 -12.94 -4.43 3.32
CA GLY A 191 -12.43 -3.48 2.33
C GLY A 191 -12.38 -4.13 0.96
N ALA A 192 -11.21 -4.09 0.30
CA ALA A 192 -10.98 -4.76 -0.97
C ALA A 192 -9.74 -5.67 -0.89
N PHE A 193 -9.81 -6.82 -1.55
CA PHE A 193 -8.69 -7.76 -1.69
C PHE A 193 -8.71 -8.30 -3.12
N TRP A 194 -7.57 -8.33 -3.81
CA TRP A 194 -7.51 -8.77 -5.20
C TRP A 194 -6.18 -9.46 -5.53
N ALA A 195 -6.21 -10.30 -6.58
CA ALA A 195 -5.03 -10.94 -7.15
C ALA A 195 -4.73 -10.34 -8.53
N LEU A 196 -3.45 -10.13 -8.84
CA LEU A 196 -3.00 -9.46 -10.05
C LEU A 196 -1.78 -10.17 -10.65
N TYR A 197 -1.79 -10.41 -11.97
CA TYR A 197 -0.65 -10.96 -12.71
C TYR A 197 -0.56 -10.43 -14.15
N PRO A 198 0.62 -10.02 -14.65
CA PRO A 198 1.91 -10.03 -13.95
C PRO A 198 2.02 -8.90 -12.90
N PRO A 199 2.76 -9.13 -11.80
CA PRO A 199 3.05 -8.09 -10.80
C PRO A 199 3.76 -6.89 -11.44
N ARG A 200 3.65 -5.71 -10.82
CA ARG A 200 4.57 -4.61 -11.12
C ARG A 200 5.94 -4.88 -10.51
N GLY A 201 7.00 -4.53 -11.22
CA GLY A 201 8.36 -4.55 -10.67
C GLY A 201 8.58 -3.40 -9.68
N ASN A 202 9.56 -3.55 -8.78
CA ASN A 202 10.10 -2.47 -7.93
C ASN A 202 9.12 -1.74 -7.00
N MET A 203 7.94 -2.32 -6.73
CA MET A 203 6.94 -1.72 -5.83
C MET A 203 7.48 -1.56 -4.41
N ALA A 204 7.23 -0.40 -3.83
CA ALA A 204 7.38 -0.11 -2.41
C ALA A 204 6.01 -0.18 -1.71
N GLY A 205 6.00 -0.43 -0.41
CA GLY A 205 4.83 -0.27 0.44
C GLY A 205 5.03 0.86 1.45
N VAL A 206 3.93 1.26 2.09
CA VAL A 206 3.96 2.20 3.21
C VAL A 206 3.33 1.56 4.44
N ASN A 207 3.98 1.75 5.59
CA ASN A 207 3.42 1.44 6.90
C ASN A 207 3.45 2.70 7.77
N GLU A 208 2.63 2.72 8.82
CA GLU A 208 2.62 3.82 9.79
C GLU A 208 2.72 3.29 11.23
N HIS A 209 3.42 4.03 12.10
CA HIS A 209 3.33 3.90 13.55
C HIS A 209 2.81 5.20 14.15
N ARG A 210 1.67 5.14 14.83
CA ARG A 210 1.03 6.30 15.44
C ARG A 210 1.26 6.37 16.95
N THR A 211 1.59 7.57 17.43
CA THR A 211 1.64 7.90 18.85
C THR A 211 1.05 9.30 19.06
N GLY A 212 -0.14 9.38 19.66
CA GLY A 212 -0.81 10.68 19.85
C GLY A 212 -1.11 11.36 18.52
N GLN A 213 -0.66 12.62 18.38
CA GLN A 213 -0.77 13.44 17.16
C GLN A 213 0.36 13.15 16.15
N ALA A 214 1.37 12.37 16.52
CA ALA A 214 2.48 12.03 15.62
C ALA A 214 2.30 10.66 14.98
N ALA A 215 2.69 10.55 13.72
CA ALA A 215 2.74 9.32 12.96
C ALA A 215 4.08 9.21 12.22
N MET A 216 4.84 8.15 12.50
CA MET A 216 6.01 7.80 11.69
C MET A 216 5.56 6.97 10.50
N ILE A 217 5.84 7.44 9.30
CA ILE A 217 5.56 6.79 8.02
C ILE A 217 6.85 6.11 7.55
N PHE A 218 6.72 4.86 7.11
CA PHE A 218 7.81 4.01 6.67
C PHE A 218 7.57 3.62 5.22
N THR A 219 8.39 4.13 4.30
CA THR A 219 8.45 3.61 2.93
C THR A 219 9.36 2.40 2.91
N TRP A 220 8.89 1.26 2.42
CA TRP A 220 9.63 0.01 2.55
C TRP A 220 9.50 -0.90 1.33
N THR A 221 10.43 -1.83 1.26
CA THR A 221 10.47 -2.94 0.30
C THR A 221 10.90 -4.19 1.06
N ARG A 222 10.82 -5.37 0.44
CA ARG A 222 11.23 -6.61 1.11
C ARG A 222 12.66 -6.57 1.69
N PRO A 223 13.70 -6.03 0.99
CA PRO A 223 15.05 -5.92 1.55
C PRO A 223 15.11 -5.08 2.83
N THR A 224 14.46 -3.91 2.85
CA THR A 224 14.51 -2.97 3.99
C THR A 224 13.51 -3.30 5.09
N GLY A 225 12.49 -4.11 4.79
CA GLY A 225 11.34 -4.37 5.64
C GLY A 225 11.72 -4.93 7.01
N ARG A 226 12.77 -5.75 7.14
CA ARG A 226 13.19 -6.29 8.45
C ARG A 226 13.65 -5.17 9.40
N ALA A 227 14.54 -4.29 8.92
CA ALA A 227 15.10 -3.22 9.74
C ALA A 227 14.03 -2.18 10.11
N LEU A 228 13.19 -1.78 9.14
CA LEU A 228 12.12 -0.82 9.38
C LEU A 228 11.04 -1.37 10.33
N ASN A 229 10.68 -2.67 10.21
CA ASN A 229 9.78 -3.31 11.17
C ASN A 229 10.38 -3.39 12.58
N ALA A 230 11.70 -3.57 12.71
CA ALA A 230 12.36 -3.58 14.02
C ALA A 230 12.24 -2.21 14.72
N LEU A 231 12.44 -1.11 13.98
CA LEU A 231 12.17 0.24 14.48
C LEU A 231 10.69 0.43 14.83
N GLN A 232 9.78 0.08 13.91
CA GLN A 232 8.34 0.27 14.08
C GLN A 232 7.78 -0.45 15.32
N ARG A 233 8.34 -1.61 15.66
CA ARG A 233 7.96 -2.41 16.84
C ARG A 233 8.75 -2.05 18.10
N SER A 234 9.73 -1.15 18.02
CA SER A 234 10.51 -0.77 19.19
C SER A 234 9.63 -0.06 20.23
N PRO A 235 9.65 -0.47 21.51
CA PRO A 235 8.90 0.19 22.57
C PRO A 235 9.43 1.61 22.87
N ALA A 236 10.64 1.94 22.44
CA ALA A 236 11.24 3.27 22.59
C ALA A 236 10.76 4.27 21.53
N LEU A 237 10.26 3.83 20.37
CA LEU A 237 9.75 4.71 19.33
C LEU A 237 8.58 5.59 19.82
N PRO A 238 7.54 5.06 20.50
CA PRO A 238 6.50 5.89 21.11
C PRO A 238 7.04 6.95 22.08
N ALA A 239 8.09 6.63 22.85
CA ALA A 239 8.67 7.59 23.78
C ALA A 239 9.38 8.73 23.04
N ALA A 240 10.12 8.43 21.97
CA ALA A 240 10.75 9.44 21.12
C ALA A 240 9.70 10.35 20.46
N LEU A 241 8.62 9.79 19.92
CA LEU A 241 7.54 10.58 19.31
C LEU A 241 6.80 11.45 20.34
N ARG A 242 6.58 10.98 21.57
CA ARG A 242 5.97 11.80 22.64
C ARG A 242 6.82 13.01 23.02
N ARG A 243 8.15 12.87 23.03
CA ARG A 243 9.06 14.01 23.25
C ARG A 243 8.91 15.04 22.14
N LEU A 244 8.90 14.59 20.89
CA LEU A 244 8.68 15.48 19.74
C LEU A 244 7.34 16.23 19.84
N ILE A 245 6.25 15.56 20.23
CA ILE A 245 4.94 16.20 20.47
C ILE A 245 5.01 17.26 21.56
N ALA A 246 5.80 17.03 22.61
CA ALA A 246 6.00 18.00 23.70
C ALA A 246 6.92 19.18 23.30
N GLY A 247 7.47 19.20 22.08
CA GLY A 247 8.43 20.20 21.62
C GLY A 247 9.87 19.92 22.06
N ASP A 248 10.13 18.74 22.63
CA ASP A 248 11.47 18.29 23.02
C ASP A 248 12.17 17.54 21.89
N GLU A 249 13.50 17.51 21.93
CA GLU A 249 14.29 16.68 21.02
C GLU A 249 13.98 15.19 21.22
N PRO A 250 13.67 14.41 20.15
CA PRO A 250 13.42 12.98 20.29
C PRO A 250 14.67 12.24 20.77
N ALA A 251 14.50 11.31 21.72
CA ALA A 251 15.61 10.46 22.15
C ALA A 251 16.00 9.46 21.03
N PRO A 252 17.28 9.06 20.92
CA PRO A 252 17.67 7.95 20.05
C PRO A 252 16.89 6.68 20.39
N VAL A 253 16.47 5.94 19.36
CA VAL A 253 15.76 4.68 19.50
C VAL A 253 16.73 3.54 19.21
N VAL A 254 16.92 2.63 20.17
CA VAL A 254 17.61 1.36 19.91
C VAL A 254 16.55 0.29 19.66
N ASP A 255 16.60 -0.36 18.50
CA ASP A 255 15.67 -1.43 18.18
C ASP A 255 16.11 -2.79 18.76
N ALA A 256 15.26 -3.81 18.62
CA ALA A 256 15.54 -5.14 19.14
C ALA A 256 16.76 -5.84 18.50
N SER A 257 17.26 -5.34 17.37
CA SER A 257 18.48 -5.83 16.72
C SER A 257 19.74 -5.09 17.19
N GLY A 258 19.60 -4.09 18.05
CA GLY A 258 20.71 -3.26 18.56
C GLY A 258 21.07 -2.09 17.64
N ARG A 259 20.32 -1.85 16.56
CA ARG A 259 20.55 -0.67 15.71
C ARG A 259 20.05 0.58 16.42
N ALA A 260 20.89 1.61 16.45
CA ALA A 260 20.52 2.92 16.96
C ALA A 260 19.95 3.78 15.82
N TRP A 261 18.84 4.46 16.10
CA TRP A 261 18.11 5.34 15.21
C TRP A 261 18.07 6.74 15.80
N THR A 262 18.79 7.65 15.17
CA THR A 262 18.87 9.06 15.57
C THR A 262 17.92 9.88 14.70
N LEU A 263 16.79 10.32 15.25
CA LEU A 263 15.77 11.10 14.52
C LEU A 263 16.10 12.60 14.45
N SER A 264 16.94 13.07 15.36
CA SER A 264 17.46 14.44 15.40
C SER A 264 18.92 14.43 15.82
N ASP A 265 19.71 15.36 15.31
CA ASP A 265 21.11 15.55 15.67
C ASP A 265 21.38 17.05 15.82
N GLU A 266 21.94 17.44 16.97
CA GLU A 266 22.20 18.84 17.34
C GLU A 266 20.99 19.77 17.12
N GLY A 267 19.79 19.31 17.48
CA GLY A 267 18.54 20.08 17.30
C GLY A 267 18.03 20.16 15.86
N ARG A 268 18.65 19.46 14.90
CA ARG A 268 18.16 19.33 13.52
C ARG A 268 17.56 17.95 13.28
N MET A 269 16.35 17.92 12.77
CA MET A 269 15.69 16.67 12.38
C MET A 269 16.43 16.01 11.22
N GLN A 270 16.61 14.69 11.33
CA GLN A 270 17.27 13.84 10.33
C GLN A 270 16.26 13.15 9.40
N VAL A 271 14.97 13.43 9.61
CA VAL A 271 13.84 12.95 8.82
C VAL A 271 12.86 14.12 8.62
N PRO A 272 12.11 14.18 7.51
CA PRO A 272 11.12 15.23 7.31
C PRO A 272 10.03 15.17 8.39
N VAL A 273 9.68 16.34 8.94
CA VAL A 273 8.53 16.52 9.82
C VAL A 273 7.52 17.39 9.08
N ILE A 274 6.30 16.87 8.90
CA ILE A 274 5.24 17.50 8.11
C ILE A 274 4.04 17.72 9.00
N HIS A 275 3.63 18.98 9.18
CA HIS A 275 2.41 19.31 9.90
C HIS A 275 1.21 19.31 8.95
N VAL A 276 0.12 18.64 9.32
CA VAL A 276 -1.12 18.57 8.53
C VAL A 276 -1.87 19.89 8.65
N ARG A 277 -1.38 20.91 7.94
CA ARG A 277 -1.90 22.28 7.87
C ARG A 277 -1.64 22.86 6.48
N SER A 278 -2.57 23.66 5.97
CA SER A 278 -2.50 24.21 4.62
C SER A 278 -1.32 25.16 4.36
N ASP A 279 -0.65 25.64 5.41
CA ASP A 279 0.52 26.52 5.35
C ASP A 279 1.86 25.79 5.50
N ASP A 280 1.87 24.47 5.78
CA ASP A 280 3.10 23.70 5.88
C ASP A 280 3.72 23.50 4.48
N PRO A 281 5.02 23.82 4.29
CA PRO A 281 5.66 23.86 2.98
C PRO A 281 5.89 22.48 2.35
N LEU A 282 5.71 21.39 3.11
CA LEU A 282 5.71 20.03 2.57
C LEU A 282 4.27 19.51 2.43
N HIS A 283 3.37 19.83 3.36
CA HIS A 283 1.97 19.38 3.28
C HIS A 283 1.21 20.01 2.13
N ALA A 284 1.28 21.34 1.95
CA ALA A 284 0.53 22.04 0.93
C ALA A 284 0.78 21.50 -0.50
N PRO A 285 2.05 21.33 -0.95
CA PRO A 285 2.29 20.70 -2.25
C PRO A 285 1.93 19.21 -2.27
N ALA A 286 2.13 18.46 -1.19
CA ALA A 286 1.70 17.05 -1.12
C ALA A 286 0.17 16.90 -1.29
N LEU A 287 -0.61 17.80 -0.67
CA LEU A 287 -2.06 17.88 -0.86
C LEU A 287 -2.44 18.24 -2.30
N GLY A 288 -1.67 19.12 -2.94
CA GLY A 288 -1.82 19.45 -4.36
C GLY A 288 -1.67 18.21 -5.26
N ILE A 289 -0.59 17.43 -5.07
CA ILE A 289 -0.39 16.15 -5.79
C ILE A 289 -1.58 15.21 -5.56
N ALA A 290 -1.93 15.00 -4.29
CA ALA A 290 -3.02 14.09 -3.93
C ALA A 290 -4.37 14.53 -4.52
N THR A 291 -4.64 15.83 -4.57
CA THR A 291 -5.88 16.38 -5.11
C THR A 291 -5.96 16.22 -6.63
N VAL A 292 -4.89 16.52 -7.36
CA VAL A 292 -4.82 16.30 -8.81
C VAL A 292 -5.08 14.82 -9.15
N ILE A 293 -4.45 13.89 -8.41
CA ILE A 293 -4.65 12.46 -8.63
C ILE A 293 -6.08 12.03 -8.25
N ALA A 294 -6.60 12.50 -7.10
CA ALA A 294 -7.95 12.16 -6.65
C ALA A 294 -9.03 12.67 -7.61
N ASP A 295 -8.88 13.88 -8.14
CA ASP A 295 -9.81 14.47 -9.12
C ASP A 295 -9.80 13.70 -10.44
N ALA A 296 -8.63 13.26 -10.89
CA ALA A 296 -8.51 12.42 -12.08
C ALA A 296 -9.14 11.03 -11.90
N LEU A 297 -8.97 10.43 -10.72
CA LEU A 297 -9.52 9.11 -10.38
C LEU A 297 -11.04 9.14 -10.20
N ASP A 298 -11.60 10.19 -9.59
CA ASP A 298 -13.04 10.31 -9.34
C ASP A 298 -13.80 11.01 -10.49
N GLY A 299 -13.09 11.44 -11.53
CA GLY A 299 -13.64 12.12 -12.70
C GLY A 299 -14.53 11.24 -13.60
N ASP A 300 -15.33 11.92 -14.43
CA ASP A 300 -16.13 11.30 -15.48
C ASP A 300 -15.28 10.93 -16.72
N GLY A 301 -15.92 10.33 -17.74
CA GLY A 301 -15.26 10.01 -19.01
C GLY A 301 -14.40 8.75 -18.96
N GLU A 302 -13.17 8.82 -19.47
CA GLU A 302 -12.31 7.63 -19.64
C GLU A 302 -12.04 6.91 -18.31
N MET A 303 -11.85 7.65 -17.20
CA MET A 303 -11.64 7.04 -15.88
C MET A 303 -12.88 6.28 -15.40
N ALA A 304 -14.07 6.85 -15.57
CA ALA A 304 -15.33 6.18 -15.22
C ALA A 304 -15.53 4.89 -16.04
N GLU A 305 -15.16 4.91 -17.33
CA GLU A 305 -15.17 3.71 -18.18
C GLU A 305 -14.15 2.65 -17.71
N ILE A 306 -12.95 3.07 -17.30
CA ILE A 306 -11.94 2.16 -16.74
C ILE A 306 -12.46 1.47 -15.48
N LEU A 307 -13.02 2.25 -14.53
CA LEU A 307 -13.60 1.71 -13.30
C LEU A 307 -14.72 0.71 -13.56
N ALA A 308 -15.56 0.96 -14.58
CA ALA A 308 -16.63 0.05 -14.97
C ALA A 308 -16.15 -1.20 -15.74
N SER A 309 -14.92 -1.18 -16.27
CA SER A 309 -14.38 -2.27 -17.09
C SER A 309 -13.88 -3.48 -16.30
N ILE A 310 -13.69 -3.36 -14.98
CA ILE A 310 -13.18 -4.44 -14.15
C ILE A 310 -14.35 -5.34 -13.69
N PRO A 311 -14.47 -6.58 -14.21
CA PRO A 311 -15.64 -7.41 -13.94
C PRO A 311 -15.74 -7.83 -12.48
N GLY A 312 -16.97 -7.89 -11.96
CA GLY A 312 -17.25 -8.42 -10.62
C GLY A 312 -16.92 -7.46 -9.48
N LEU A 313 -16.54 -6.21 -9.78
CA LEU A 313 -16.29 -5.19 -8.77
C LEU A 313 -17.37 -4.12 -8.71
N ASP A 314 -17.69 -3.68 -7.49
CA ASP A 314 -18.37 -2.41 -7.31
C ASP A 314 -17.43 -1.23 -7.59
N ARG A 315 -17.98 -0.04 -7.80
CA ARG A 315 -17.20 1.16 -8.13
C ARG A 315 -16.11 1.47 -7.10
N LYS A 316 -16.36 1.24 -5.81
CA LYS A 316 -15.40 1.57 -4.74
C LYS A 316 -14.25 0.56 -4.69
N GLN A 317 -14.54 -0.71 -4.92
CA GLN A 317 -13.52 -1.74 -5.04
C GLN A 317 -12.69 -1.52 -6.31
N ALA A 318 -13.32 -1.20 -7.44
CA ALA A 318 -12.63 -0.84 -8.68
C ALA A 318 -11.75 0.41 -8.48
N MET A 319 -12.22 1.41 -7.74
CA MET A 319 -11.44 2.61 -7.38
C MET A 319 -10.13 2.24 -6.70
N VAL A 320 -10.16 1.36 -5.70
CA VAL A 320 -8.94 0.93 -4.99
C VAL A 320 -7.96 0.23 -5.94
N VAL A 321 -8.45 -0.71 -6.74
CA VAL A 321 -7.62 -1.47 -7.68
C VAL A 321 -6.98 -0.53 -8.71
N VAL A 322 -7.77 0.36 -9.31
CA VAL A 322 -7.32 1.31 -10.33
C VAL A 322 -6.37 2.32 -9.73
N ALA A 323 -6.70 2.92 -8.59
CA ALA A 323 -5.83 3.88 -7.90
C ALA A 323 -4.47 3.24 -7.56
N HIS A 324 -4.46 1.98 -7.10
CA HIS A 324 -3.22 1.27 -6.84
C HIS A 324 -2.31 1.14 -8.08
N GLU A 325 -2.86 0.74 -9.23
CA GLU A 325 -2.07 0.69 -10.48
C GLU A 325 -1.67 2.08 -10.98
N PHE A 326 -2.56 3.06 -10.83
CA PHE A 326 -2.37 4.44 -11.29
C PHE A 326 -1.27 5.17 -10.53
N ILE A 327 -1.17 4.95 -9.21
CA ILE A 327 -0.09 5.46 -8.36
C ILE A 327 1.27 5.06 -8.93
N TRP A 328 1.43 3.80 -9.35
CA TRP A 328 2.70 3.33 -9.90
C TRP A 328 3.01 3.95 -11.26
N ASP A 329 2.02 4.13 -12.14
CA ASP A 329 2.25 4.84 -13.41
C ASP A 329 2.70 6.28 -13.17
N VAL A 330 2.10 6.99 -12.20
CA VAL A 330 2.55 8.34 -11.81
C VAL A 330 3.99 8.31 -11.29
N MET A 331 4.33 7.38 -10.39
CA MET A 331 5.68 7.29 -9.83
C MET A 331 6.75 6.93 -10.89
N ASP A 332 6.44 5.99 -11.78
CA ASP A 332 7.34 5.59 -12.88
C ASP A 332 7.61 6.78 -13.80
N LEU A 333 6.56 7.51 -14.18
CA LEU A 333 6.65 8.69 -15.04
C LEU A 333 7.43 9.86 -14.39
N LEU A 334 7.25 10.08 -13.08
CA LEU A 334 8.07 11.03 -12.34
C LEU A 334 9.55 10.63 -12.31
N GLY A 335 9.84 9.33 -12.20
CA GLY A 335 11.19 8.78 -12.31
C GLY A 335 11.80 8.95 -13.69
N GLU A 336 11.05 8.65 -14.75
CA GLU A 336 11.48 8.81 -16.14
C GLU A 336 11.81 10.27 -16.49
N ARG A 337 11.12 11.24 -15.87
CA ARG A 337 11.42 12.67 -16.01
C ARG A 337 12.54 13.17 -15.09
N GLY A 338 13.14 12.31 -14.26
CA GLY A 338 14.19 12.70 -13.31
C GLY A 338 13.68 13.63 -12.19
N LEU A 339 12.37 13.56 -11.89
CA LEU A 339 11.74 14.41 -10.89
C LEU A 339 11.77 13.77 -9.50
N VAL A 340 11.57 12.45 -9.42
CA VAL A 340 11.66 11.69 -8.17
C VAL A 340 12.39 10.39 -8.46
N GLU A 341 13.57 10.22 -7.88
CA GLU A 341 14.35 8.99 -8.07
C GLU A 341 14.00 7.96 -7.00
N ARG A 342 13.80 6.70 -7.41
CA ARG A 342 13.66 5.59 -6.47
C ARG A 342 15.00 5.35 -5.76
N PRO A 343 15.09 5.47 -4.42
CA PRO A 343 16.34 5.33 -3.70
C PRO A 343 16.91 3.91 -3.80
N THR A 344 18.20 3.78 -4.08
CA THR A 344 18.89 2.48 -4.14
C THR A 344 18.88 1.73 -2.81
N VAL A 345 18.76 2.45 -1.68
CA VAL A 345 18.64 1.85 -0.35
C VAL A 345 17.43 0.92 -0.23
N LEU A 346 16.39 1.11 -1.05
CA LEU A 346 15.23 0.19 -1.10
C LEU A 346 15.62 -1.21 -1.60
N ASP A 347 16.78 -1.40 -2.22
CA ASP A 347 17.23 -2.72 -2.67
C ASP A 347 18.30 -3.34 -1.76
N ASP A 348 18.70 -2.63 -0.70
CA ASP A 348 19.78 -3.04 0.19
C ASP A 348 19.24 -3.61 1.51
N SER A 349 19.39 -4.92 1.70
CA SER A 349 18.98 -5.60 2.93
C SER A 349 19.90 -5.32 4.13
N GLU A 350 21.12 -4.83 3.88
CA GLU A 350 22.13 -4.55 4.88
C GLU A 350 22.36 -3.04 5.09
N ALA A 351 21.50 -2.20 4.49
CA ALA A 351 21.56 -0.75 4.56
C ALA A 351 21.83 -0.24 5.99
N ALA A 352 22.71 0.75 6.09
CA ALA A 352 22.98 1.43 7.36
C ALA A 352 21.76 2.25 7.81
N THR A 353 21.63 2.47 9.12
CA THR A 353 20.54 3.29 9.68
C THR A 353 20.49 4.68 9.03
N ASP A 354 21.65 5.28 8.75
CA ASP A 354 21.75 6.60 8.13
C ASP A 354 21.07 6.65 6.75
N ASP A 355 21.23 5.59 5.96
CA ASP A 355 20.59 5.48 4.66
C ASP A 355 19.09 5.18 4.80
N LEU A 356 18.71 4.31 5.73
CA LEU A 356 17.31 3.94 5.99
C LEU A 356 16.46 5.12 6.46
N ARG A 357 17.05 6.14 7.11
CA ARG A 357 16.32 7.37 7.49
C ARG A 357 15.71 8.11 6.30
N SER A 358 16.29 7.98 5.11
CA SER A 358 15.72 8.57 3.89
C SER A 358 14.34 8.02 3.55
N LEU A 359 13.95 6.88 4.12
CA LEU A 359 12.67 6.21 3.91
C LEU A 359 11.61 6.54 4.96
N LEU A 360 11.94 7.43 5.91
CA LEU A 360 11.09 7.80 7.03
C LEU A 360 10.54 9.21 6.87
N VAL A 361 9.29 9.41 7.27
CA VAL A 361 8.64 10.73 7.36
C VAL A 361 7.85 10.79 8.66
N ILE A 362 7.88 11.90 9.38
CA ILE A 362 7.03 12.13 10.54
C ILE A 362 5.89 13.06 10.12
N ARG A 363 4.66 12.57 10.22
CA ARG A 363 3.44 13.36 10.12
C ARG A 363 3.00 13.83 11.51
N MET A 364 2.64 15.10 11.62
CA MET A 364 2.09 15.73 12.81
C MET A 364 0.68 16.24 12.50
N ASP A 365 -0.32 15.59 13.07
CA ASP A 365 -1.71 16.02 12.92
C ASP A 365 -1.98 17.29 13.75
N SER A 366 -2.90 18.12 13.27
CA SER A 366 -3.37 19.29 14.04
C SER A 366 -4.20 18.85 15.25
N GLU A 367 -4.12 19.62 16.35
CA GLU A 367 -4.89 19.36 17.59
C GLU A 367 -6.42 19.42 17.41
#